data_AF-A0AAU5YED7-F1
#
_entry.id   AF-A0AAU5YED7-F1
#
_cell.length_a   1.000
_cell.length_b   1.000
_cell.length_c   1.000
_cell.angle_alpha   90.00
_cell.angle_beta   90.00
_cell.angle_gamma   90.00
#
_symmetry.space_group_name_H-M   'P 1'
#
loop_
_entity.id
_entity.type
_entity.pdbx_description
1 polymer ?
#
loop_
_entity_poly.entity_id
_entity_poly.type
_entity_poly.pdbx_seq_one_letter_code
_entity_poly.pdbx_strand_id
1 'polypeptide(L)'
;MDLHAWITQQVDRVEETARAVEDRSAPWDGLWMADGNRAVRTVNGHVLFYRHKSSPLKPGLADHVALNDPAAVLRRCEADRRILARHRLDPGAAGTDRAAACDGCGVEWVQDCCDPVTDNLNDCPELLDLAHAHGLTDEILTSLDRPQPPESKPSIRSRYANGGILTTPITTSDIPAALRGPHWKP
;
A
#
# COMPACT_ATOMS: atom_id res chain seq x y z
N MET A 1 -9.04 -5.92 5.24
CA MET A 1 -7.70 -5.86 4.65
C MET A 1 -7.58 -4.55 3.90
N ASP A 2 -6.43 -3.86 3.98
CA ASP A 2 -6.21 -2.61 3.25
C ASP A 2 -5.78 -2.82 1.80
N LEU A 3 -5.60 -1.72 1.04
CA LEU A 3 -5.20 -1.76 -0.37
C LEU A 3 -3.85 -2.45 -0.56
N HIS A 4 -2.88 -2.14 0.29
CA HIS A 4 -1.53 -2.71 0.20
C HIS A 4 -1.53 -4.22 0.37
N ALA A 5 -2.22 -4.70 1.40
CA ALA A 5 -2.35 -6.12 1.67
C ALA A 5 -3.19 -6.84 0.59
N TRP A 6 -4.22 -6.18 0.03
CA TRP A 6 -4.97 -6.74 -1.09
C TRP A 6 -4.10 -6.95 -2.34
N ILE A 7 -3.30 -5.95 -2.73
CA ILE A 7 -2.36 -6.07 -3.86
C ILE A 7 -1.33 -7.16 -3.56
N THR A 8 -0.78 -7.18 -2.35
CA THR A 8 0.19 -8.21 -1.93
C THR A 8 -0.37 -9.61 -2.13
N GLN A 9 -1.62 -9.85 -1.73
CA GLN A 9 -2.30 -11.13 -1.96
C GLN A 9 -2.44 -11.46 -3.46
N GLN A 10 -2.74 -10.47 -4.32
CA GLN A 10 -2.83 -10.71 -5.77
C GLN A 10 -1.46 -11.10 -6.35
N VAL A 11 -0.41 -10.39 -5.96
CA VAL A 11 0.97 -10.67 -6.39
C VAL A 11 1.40 -12.06 -5.93
N ASP A 12 1.14 -12.43 -4.67
CA ASP A 12 1.46 -13.75 -4.12
C ASP A 12 0.78 -14.88 -4.92
N ARG A 13 -0.52 -14.73 -5.24
CA ARG A 13 -1.27 -15.72 -6.03
C ARG A 13 -0.70 -15.91 -7.43
N VAL A 14 -0.35 -14.81 -8.10
CA VAL A 14 0.24 -14.84 -9.45
C VAL A 14 1.64 -15.45 -9.41
N GLU A 15 2.44 -15.08 -8.42
CA GLU A 15 3.80 -15.57 -8.24
C GLU A 15 3.82 -17.07 -7.92
N GLU A 16 2.97 -17.56 -7.02
CA GLU A 16 2.83 -18.98 -6.70
C GLU A 16 2.48 -19.79 -7.95
N THR A 17 1.51 -19.32 -8.73
CA THR A 17 1.12 -19.96 -9.99
C THR A 17 2.28 -20.01 -10.98
N ALA A 18 3.06 -18.94 -11.11
CA ALA A 18 4.20 -18.89 -12.02
C ALA A 18 5.38 -19.76 -11.54
N ARG A 19 5.67 -19.77 -10.23
CA ARG A 19 6.74 -20.59 -9.63
C ARG A 19 6.47 -22.08 -9.84
N ALA A 20 5.23 -22.51 -9.66
CA ALA A 20 4.85 -23.90 -9.90
C ALA A 20 5.18 -24.37 -11.34
N VAL A 21 5.10 -23.46 -12.32
CA VAL A 21 5.46 -23.77 -13.72
C VAL A 21 6.97 -23.75 -13.95
N GLU A 22 7.72 -22.89 -13.24
CA GLU A 22 9.18 -22.79 -13.39
C GLU A 22 9.92 -23.95 -12.71
N ASP A 23 9.53 -24.32 -11.49
CA ASP A 23 10.18 -25.37 -10.69
C ASP A 23 9.80 -26.80 -11.10
N ARG A 24 8.98 -26.92 -12.16
CA ARG A 24 8.51 -28.19 -12.73
C ARG A 24 7.61 -29.00 -11.80
N SER A 25 7.03 -28.35 -10.79
CA SER A 25 5.98 -28.96 -9.97
C SER A 25 4.63 -28.97 -10.69
N ALA A 26 4.42 -28.08 -11.66
CA ALA A 26 3.29 -28.10 -12.59
C ALA A 26 3.59 -29.03 -13.79
N PRO A 27 2.58 -29.71 -14.38
CA PRO A 27 2.80 -30.72 -15.43
C PRO A 27 3.32 -30.19 -16.79
N TRP A 28 3.66 -28.91 -16.91
CA TRP A 28 3.93 -28.20 -18.16
C TRP A 28 5.14 -27.24 -18.04
N ASP A 29 6.33 -27.82 -17.85
CA ASP A 29 7.61 -27.14 -17.57
C ASP A 29 8.12 -26.15 -18.64
N GLY A 30 8.60 -24.97 -18.22
CA GLY A 30 9.62 -24.18 -18.94
C GLY A 30 9.16 -22.88 -19.62
N LEU A 31 10.07 -22.24 -20.37
CA LEU A 31 9.82 -21.00 -21.14
C LEU A 31 8.85 -21.26 -22.28
N TRP A 32 7.87 -20.37 -22.47
CA TRP A 32 6.83 -20.52 -23.49
C TRP A 32 7.19 -19.75 -24.75
N MET A 33 7.09 -20.40 -25.91
CA MET A 33 7.37 -19.81 -27.21
C MET A 33 6.19 -20.04 -28.16
N ALA A 34 5.83 -19.01 -28.90
CA ALA A 34 4.90 -19.12 -30.01
C ALA A 34 5.55 -19.92 -31.16
N ASP A 35 4.88 -20.97 -31.62
CA ASP A 35 5.27 -21.77 -32.80
C ASP A 35 4.29 -21.45 -33.94
N GLY A 36 4.46 -20.25 -34.50
CA GLY A 36 3.55 -19.67 -35.47
C GLY A 36 2.11 -19.52 -34.96
N ASN A 37 1.14 -19.47 -35.87
CA ASN A 37 -0.27 -19.27 -35.52
C ASN A 37 -1.00 -20.57 -35.12
N ARG A 38 -0.30 -21.59 -34.62
CA ARG A 38 -0.92 -22.93 -34.42
C ARG A 38 -0.70 -23.52 -33.05
N ALA A 39 0.37 -23.17 -32.35
CA ALA A 39 0.67 -23.71 -31.04
C ALA A 39 1.51 -22.75 -30.20
N VAL A 40 1.44 -22.94 -28.88
CA VAL A 40 2.46 -22.47 -27.95
C VAL A 40 3.14 -23.69 -27.36
N ARG A 41 4.47 -23.63 -27.29
CA ARG A 41 5.30 -24.73 -26.82
C ARG A 41 6.20 -24.29 -25.69
N THR A 42 6.64 -25.25 -24.91
CA THR A 42 7.79 -25.06 -24.02
C THR A 42 9.07 -25.07 -24.84
N VAL A 43 10.14 -24.48 -24.31
CA VAL A 43 11.49 -24.50 -24.93
C VAL A 43 12.02 -25.92 -25.19
N ASN A 44 11.53 -26.90 -24.43
CA ASN A 44 11.87 -28.32 -24.58
C ASN A 44 10.97 -29.06 -25.60
N GLY A 45 10.07 -28.34 -26.29
CA GLY A 45 9.25 -28.86 -27.38
C GLY A 45 7.87 -29.40 -26.98
N HIS A 46 7.50 -29.37 -25.68
CA HIS A 46 6.16 -29.79 -25.24
C HIS A 46 5.11 -28.81 -25.73
N VAL A 47 3.97 -29.32 -26.19
CA VAL A 47 2.85 -28.49 -26.67
C VAL A 47 1.94 -28.17 -25.50
N LEU A 48 1.79 -26.89 -25.18
CA LEU A 48 0.90 -26.43 -24.10
C LEU A 48 -0.56 -26.38 -24.59
N PHE A 49 -0.75 -25.81 -25.78
CA PHE A 49 -2.01 -25.90 -26.50
C PHE A 49 -1.74 -25.77 -27.99
N TYR A 50 -2.54 -26.49 -28.77
CA TYR A 50 -2.51 -26.45 -30.22
C TYR A 50 -3.94 -26.43 -30.76
N ARG A 51 -4.14 -25.77 -31.90
CA ARG A 51 -5.40 -25.87 -32.64
C ARG A 51 -5.27 -26.90 -33.75
N HIS A 52 -6.28 -27.77 -33.88
CA HIS A 52 -6.31 -28.80 -34.92
C HIS A 52 -6.34 -28.18 -36.33
N LYS A 53 -5.78 -28.90 -37.30
CA LYS A 53 -5.33 -28.46 -38.64
C LYS A 53 -6.32 -27.65 -39.49
N SER A 54 -7.61 -27.62 -39.17
CA SER A 54 -8.65 -26.97 -39.97
C SER A 54 -8.76 -25.45 -39.75
N SER A 55 -8.11 -24.87 -38.74
CA SER A 55 -8.06 -23.41 -38.58
C SER A 55 -6.86 -22.96 -37.74
N PRO A 56 -6.11 -21.93 -38.16
CA PRO A 56 -5.09 -21.33 -37.29
C PRO A 56 -5.73 -20.71 -36.03
N LEU A 57 -4.94 -20.52 -34.99
CA LEU A 57 -5.29 -19.58 -33.91
C LEU A 57 -5.50 -18.19 -34.51
N LYS A 58 -6.30 -17.36 -33.85
CA LYS A 58 -6.41 -15.95 -34.23
C LYS A 58 -4.99 -15.35 -34.23
N PRO A 59 -4.63 -14.53 -35.24
CA PRO A 59 -3.33 -13.87 -35.27
C PRO A 59 -3.02 -13.18 -33.94
N GLY A 60 -1.78 -13.33 -33.45
CA GLY A 60 -1.31 -12.73 -32.19
C GLY A 60 -1.70 -13.48 -30.91
N LEU A 61 -2.58 -14.48 -30.95
CA LEU A 61 -2.97 -15.23 -29.74
C LEU A 61 -1.80 -16.04 -29.16
N ALA A 62 -1.04 -16.72 -30.02
CA ALA A 62 0.11 -17.50 -29.57
C ALA A 62 1.19 -16.60 -28.95
N ASP A 63 1.47 -15.45 -29.58
CA ASP A 63 2.41 -14.46 -29.08
C ASP A 63 1.95 -13.84 -27.75
N HIS A 64 0.66 -13.50 -27.63
CA HIS A 64 0.09 -12.97 -26.39
C HIS A 64 0.28 -13.93 -25.21
N VAL A 65 0.08 -15.23 -25.43
CA VAL A 65 0.29 -16.22 -24.36
C VAL A 65 1.78 -16.41 -24.07
N ALA A 66 2.64 -16.43 -25.10
CA ALA A 66 4.09 -16.53 -24.91
C ALA A 66 4.68 -15.31 -24.15
N LEU A 67 4.13 -14.10 -24.33
CA LEU A 67 4.52 -12.90 -23.58
C LEU A 67 4.16 -12.95 -22.08
N ASN A 68 3.43 -13.97 -21.66
CA ASN A 68 3.10 -14.26 -20.27
C ASN A 68 3.74 -15.58 -19.82
N ASP A 69 4.91 -15.92 -20.38
CA ASP A 69 5.71 -17.03 -19.87
C ASP A 69 6.01 -16.86 -18.37
N PRO A 70 6.18 -17.95 -17.62
CA PRO A 70 6.36 -17.89 -16.17
C PRO A 70 7.50 -16.97 -15.73
N ALA A 71 8.63 -16.97 -16.43
CA ALA A 71 9.77 -16.13 -16.06
C ALA A 71 9.47 -14.64 -16.29
N ALA A 72 8.71 -14.29 -17.35
CA ALA A 72 8.23 -12.92 -17.54
C ALA A 72 7.24 -12.50 -16.45
N VAL A 73 6.34 -13.38 -16.04
CA VAL A 73 5.40 -13.12 -14.94
C VAL A 73 6.14 -12.89 -13.63
N LEU A 74 7.13 -13.73 -13.30
CA LEU A 74 7.95 -13.59 -12.09
C LEU A 74 8.71 -12.26 -12.05
N ARG A 75 9.25 -11.79 -13.19
CA ARG A 75 9.89 -10.46 -13.28
C ARG A 75 8.90 -9.33 -13.01
N ARG A 76 7.64 -9.45 -13.46
CA ARG A 76 6.59 -8.47 -13.16
C ARG A 76 6.21 -8.50 -11.68
N CYS A 77 6.02 -9.68 -11.09
CA CYS A 77 5.78 -9.82 -9.65
C CYS A 77 6.90 -9.19 -8.81
N GLU A 78 8.17 -9.37 -9.21
CA GLU A 78 9.30 -8.72 -8.54
C GLU A 78 9.21 -7.19 -8.64
N ALA A 79 8.88 -6.65 -9.82
CA ALA A 79 8.69 -5.21 -10.00
C ALA A 79 7.55 -4.67 -9.11
N ASP A 80 6.42 -5.37 -9.06
CA ASP A 80 5.27 -5.03 -8.21
C ASP A 80 5.66 -5.03 -6.73
N ARG A 81 6.41 -6.04 -6.27
CA ARG A 81 6.93 -6.07 -4.89
C ARG A 81 7.85 -4.90 -4.58
N ARG A 82 8.68 -4.46 -5.53
CA ARG A 82 9.54 -3.27 -5.35
C ARG A 82 8.71 -1.99 -5.22
N ILE A 83 7.58 -1.88 -5.92
CA ILE A 83 6.65 -0.75 -5.78
C ILE A 83 5.97 -0.81 -4.40
N LEU A 84 5.40 -1.96 -4.02
CA LEU A 84 4.78 -2.19 -2.70
C LEU A 84 5.75 -1.92 -1.55
N ALA A 85 7.02 -2.27 -1.69
CA ALA A 85 8.02 -2.04 -0.66
C ALA A 85 8.33 -0.55 -0.44
N ARG A 86 8.20 0.27 -1.50
CA ARG A 86 8.36 1.74 -1.43
C ARG A 86 7.11 2.42 -0.89
N HIS A 87 5.93 2.04 -1.38
CA HIS A 87 4.65 2.65 -0.99
C HIS A 87 4.00 1.82 0.12
N ARG A 88 4.28 2.20 1.37
CA ARG A 88 3.79 1.55 2.59
C ARG A 88 3.48 2.59 3.68
N LEU A 89 2.91 2.16 4.79
CA LEU A 89 2.86 2.97 6.02
C LEU A 89 4.26 3.10 6.62
N ASP A 90 4.59 4.27 7.17
CA ASP A 90 5.81 4.46 7.96
C ASP A 90 5.61 3.88 9.38
N PRO A 91 6.38 2.85 9.80
CA PRO A 91 6.32 2.33 11.16
C PRO A 91 6.68 3.39 12.23
N GLY A 92 7.50 4.39 11.89
CA GLY A 92 7.85 5.50 12.78
C GLY A 92 6.69 6.46 13.06
N ALA A 93 5.70 6.49 12.17
CA ALA A 93 4.55 7.38 12.24
C ALA A 93 3.32 6.76 12.94
N ALA A 94 3.36 5.50 13.36
CA ALA A 94 2.19 4.73 13.85
C ALA A 94 1.43 5.37 15.03
N GLY A 95 2.06 6.27 15.79
CA GLY A 95 1.45 7.02 16.90
C GLY A 95 1.09 8.48 16.58
N THR A 96 1.22 8.90 15.33
CA THR A 96 1.02 10.27 14.87
C THR A 96 -0.24 10.38 14.01
N ASP A 97 -0.67 11.60 13.71
CA ASP A 97 -1.70 11.88 12.71
C ASP A 97 -1.35 11.37 11.31
N ARG A 98 -0.08 11.06 11.05
CA ARG A 98 0.43 10.51 9.78
C ARG A 98 0.48 8.98 9.73
N ALA A 99 -0.04 8.29 10.73
CA ALA A 99 0.02 6.82 10.79
C ALA A 99 -0.66 6.11 9.61
N ALA A 100 -1.58 6.78 8.91
CA ALA A 100 -2.28 6.26 7.74
C ALA A 100 -1.66 6.69 6.39
N ALA A 101 -0.71 7.63 6.40
CA ALA A 101 -0.16 8.23 5.20
C ALA A 101 0.76 7.27 4.43
N CYS A 102 0.87 7.50 3.12
CA CYS A 102 1.82 6.76 2.30
C CYS A 102 3.23 7.36 2.43
N ASP A 103 4.18 6.57 2.90
CA ASP A 103 5.60 6.95 3.01
C ASP A 103 6.26 7.13 1.62
N GLY A 104 5.86 6.28 0.66
CA GLY A 104 6.48 6.22 -0.67
C GLY A 104 6.22 7.43 -1.56
N CYS A 105 5.11 8.15 -1.35
CA CYS A 105 4.78 9.37 -2.09
C CYS A 105 5.59 10.58 -1.62
N GLY A 106 6.25 10.47 -0.46
CA GLY A 106 7.02 11.55 0.15
C GLY A 106 6.14 12.61 0.81
N VAL A 107 6.76 13.75 1.07
CA VAL A 107 6.17 14.88 1.79
C VAL A 107 6.34 16.17 0.99
N GLU A 108 5.37 17.06 1.09
CA GLU A 108 5.48 18.45 0.64
C GLU A 108 5.89 19.35 1.80
N TRP A 109 6.72 20.36 1.51
CA TRP A 109 7.19 21.32 2.50
C TRP A 109 6.34 22.59 2.42
N VAL A 110 5.41 22.74 3.35
CA VAL A 110 4.54 23.92 3.45
C VAL A 110 4.81 24.59 4.80
N GLN A 111 5.39 25.80 4.74
CA GLN A 111 5.45 26.73 5.87
C GLN A 111 5.97 26.09 7.19
N ASP A 112 7.13 25.45 7.12
CA ASP A 112 7.84 24.73 8.20
C ASP A 112 7.22 23.39 8.65
N CYS A 113 6.19 22.91 7.95
CA CYS A 113 5.60 21.57 8.12
C CYS A 113 5.96 20.69 6.91
N CYS A 114 6.32 19.42 7.12
CA CYS A 114 6.42 18.43 6.03
C CYS A 114 5.17 17.57 6.00
N ASP A 115 4.16 17.92 5.22
CA ASP A 115 2.89 17.18 5.16
C ASP A 115 2.96 16.06 4.11
N PRO A 116 2.35 14.89 4.36
CA PRO A 116 2.39 13.81 3.40
C PRO A 116 1.67 14.20 2.11
N VAL A 117 2.26 13.83 0.96
CA VAL A 117 1.61 14.04 -0.35
C VAL A 117 0.33 13.21 -0.47
N THR A 118 0.24 12.11 0.27
CA THR A 118 -0.94 11.24 0.31
C THR A 118 -1.28 10.89 1.77
N ASP A 119 -2.39 11.45 2.26
CA ASP A 119 -2.84 11.30 3.65
C ASP A 119 -3.29 9.89 4.02
N ASN A 120 -3.68 9.08 3.04
CA ASN A 120 -4.10 7.69 3.25
C ASN A 120 -3.47 6.74 2.24
N LEU A 121 -2.93 5.62 2.71
CA LEU A 121 -2.34 4.59 1.86
C LEU A 121 -3.30 4.08 0.77
N ASN A 122 -4.60 4.00 1.06
CA ASN A 122 -5.60 3.55 0.08
C ASN A 122 -5.88 4.59 -1.03
N ASP A 123 -5.41 5.82 -0.88
CA ASP A 123 -5.52 6.87 -1.91
C ASP A 123 -4.19 7.10 -2.65
N CYS A 124 -3.17 6.29 -2.38
CA CYS A 124 -1.88 6.37 -3.04
C CYS A 124 -2.03 6.10 -4.55
N PRO A 125 -1.71 7.06 -5.43
CA PRO A 125 -1.96 6.92 -6.86
C PRO A 125 -1.17 5.75 -7.47
N GLU A 126 0.08 5.53 -7.04
CA GLU A 126 0.90 4.42 -7.53
C GLU A 126 0.35 3.05 -7.11
N LEU A 127 -0.25 2.94 -5.91
CA LEU A 127 -0.90 1.71 -5.47
C LEU A 127 -2.24 1.49 -6.17
N LEU A 128 -3.00 2.56 -6.45
CA LEU A 128 -4.24 2.46 -7.22
C LEU A 128 -3.97 2.02 -8.67
N ASP A 129 -2.95 2.56 -9.33
CA ASP A 129 -2.54 2.15 -10.67
C ASP A 129 -2.06 0.70 -10.68
N LEU A 130 -1.28 0.29 -9.68
CA LEU A 130 -0.83 -1.09 -9.53
C LEU A 130 -2.02 -2.03 -9.29
N ALA A 131 -2.95 -1.66 -8.42
CA ALA A 131 -4.14 -2.45 -8.13
C ALA A 131 -5.05 -2.60 -9.35
N HIS A 132 -5.18 -1.54 -10.17
CA HIS A 132 -5.91 -1.60 -11.44
C HIS A 132 -5.30 -2.64 -12.39
N ALA A 133 -3.96 -2.75 -12.46
CA ALA A 133 -3.30 -3.80 -13.25
C ALA A 133 -3.64 -5.24 -12.77
N HIS A 134 -3.99 -5.39 -11.48
CA HIS A 134 -4.44 -6.64 -10.88
C HIS A 134 -5.98 -6.80 -10.89
N GLY A 135 -6.71 -5.91 -11.56
CA GLY A 135 -8.16 -5.99 -11.74
C GLY A 135 -8.99 -5.42 -10.59
N LEU A 136 -8.45 -4.44 -9.86
CA LEU A 136 -9.21 -3.68 -8.86
C LEU A 136 -10.43 -3.01 -9.51
N THR A 137 -11.59 -3.11 -8.84
CA THR A 137 -12.82 -2.39 -9.20
C THR A 137 -13.23 -1.45 -8.08
N ASP A 138 -14.10 -0.48 -8.36
CA ASP A 138 -14.62 0.45 -7.35
C ASP A 138 -15.36 -0.28 -6.22
N GLU A 139 -16.05 -1.38 -6.54
CA GLU A 139 -16.72 -2.23 -5.55
C GLU A 139 -15.71 -2.88 -4.60
N ILE A 140 -14.63 -3.44 -5.15
CA ILE A 140 -13.55 -4.02 -4.33
C ILE A 140 -12.92 -2.92 -3.49
N LEU A 141 -12.56 -1.77 -4.07
CA LEU A 141 -11.91 -0.67 -3.36
C LEU A 141 -12.76 -0.16 -2.19
N THR A 142 -14.08 -0.02 -2.39
CA THR A 142 -15.01 0.41 -1.34
C THR A 142 -15.12 -0.62 -0.21
N SER A 143 -14.88 -1.90 -0.49
CA SER A 143 -14.89 -2.97 0.52
C SER A 143 -13.60 -3.08 1.34
N LEU A 144 -12.52 -2.39 0.94
CA LEU A 144 -11.23 -2.46 1.64
C LEU A 144 -11.21 -1.61 2.90
N ASP A 145 -10.53 -2.12 3.93
CA ASP A 145 -10.31 -1.36 5.15
C ASP A 145 -9.38 -0.19 4.85
N ARG A 146 -9.74 1.00 5.31
CA ARG A 146 -8.90 2.20 5.17
C ARG A 146 -8.10 2.37 6.46
N PRO A 147 -6.75 2.41 6.40
CA PRO A 147 -5.93 2.71 7.57
C PRO A 147 -6.41 4.01 8.22
N GLN A 148 -6.62 3.97 9.54
CA GLN A 148 -7.06 5.13 10.31
C GLN A 148 -5.90 5.63 11.16
N PRO A 149 -5.64 6.96 11.21
CA PRO A 149 -4.73 7.50 12.20
C PRO A 149 -5.29 7.23 13.61
N PRO A 150 -4.42 7.13 14.63
CA PRO A 150 -4.86 7.00 16.00
C PRO A 150 -5.81 8.14 16.34
N GLU A 151 -6.91 7.83 17.03
CA GLU A 151 -7.81 8.86 17.54
C GLU A 151 -7.00 9.89 18.31
N SER A 152 -7.10 11.15 17.87
CA SER A 152 -6.44 12.24 18.56
C SER A 152 -6.98 12.24 19.99
N LYS A 153 -6.14 11.86 20.96
CA LYS A 153 -6.45 12.16 22.36
C LYS A 153 -6.81 13.64 22.39
N PRO A 154 -7.98 14.04 22.94
CA PRO A 154 -8.37 15.43 22.95
C PRO A 154 -7.19 16.19 23.52
N SER A 155 -6.51 16.92 22.63
CA SER A 155 -5.35 17.67 23.06
C SER A 155 -5.93 18.60 24.10
N ILE A 156 -5.38 18.59 25.29
CA ILE A 156 -5.47 19.75 26.17
C ILE A 156 -4.64 20.82 25.46
N ARG A 157 -5.06 21.26 24.26
CA ARG A 157 -4.61 22.49 23.65
C ARG A 157 -5.24 23.56 24.51
N SER A 158 -4.50 23.86 25.57
CA SER A 158 -3.77 25.11 25.58
C SER A 158 -4.70 26.29 25.27
N ARG A 159 -5.27 26.76 26.36
CA ARG A 159 -5.94 28.06 26.56
C ARG A 159 -4.96 29.23 26.30
N TYR A 160 -4.24 29.18 25.19
CA TYR A 160 -3.18 30.12 24.80
C TYR A 160 -3.35 30.65 23.37
N ALA A 161 -4.59 30.66 22.87
CA ALA A 161 -4.98 31.63 21.86
C ALA A 161 -5.42 32.91 22.62
N ASN A 162 -4.59 33.95 22.51
CA ASN A 162 -4.66 35.31 23.05
C ASN A 162 -3.72 35.56 24.23
N GLY A 163 -2.71 36.40 23.99
CA GLY A 163 -1.64 36.78 24.91
C GLY A 163 -2.11 37.27 26.27
N GLY A 164 -2.14 36.36 27.23
CA GLY A 164 -2.33 36.64 28.63
C GLY A 164 -1.74 35.48 29.42
N ILE A 165 -0.71 35.77 30.21
CA ILE A 165 -0.25 34.85 31.25
C ILE A 165 -1.45 34.61 32.18
N LEU A 166 -2.18 33.52 31.98
CA LEU A 166 -3.22 33.08 32.90
C LEU A 166 -2.54 32.36 34.06
N THR A 167 -1.93 33.13 34.95
CA THR A 167 -1.85 32.72 36.35
C THR A 167 -3.28 32.44 36.78
N THR A 168 -3.56 31.21 37.23
CA THR A 168 -4.76 30.96 38.04
C THR A 168 -4.79 32.04 39.13
N PRO A 169 -5.87 32.81 39.30
CA PRO A 169 -5.93 33.79 40.37
C PRO A 169 -5.81 33.02 41.68
N ILE A 170 -4.63 33.10 42.29
CA ILE A 170 -4.37 32.56 43.62
C ILE A 170 -5.22 33.41 44.54
N THR A 171 -6.23 32.81 45.13
CA THR A 171 -7.01 33.48 46.16
C THR A 171 -6.20 33.49 47.45
N THR A 172 -6.46 34.45 48.32
CA THR A 172 -5.90 34.49 49.68
C THR A 172 -6.06 33.14 50.42
N SER A 173 -7.11 32.39 50.10
CA SER A 173 -7.36 31.06 50.66
C SER A 173 -6.31 30.01 50.28
N ASP A 174 -5.62 30.17 49.15
CA ASP A 174 -4.67 29.20 48.57
C ASP A 174 -3.26 29.31 49.17
N ILE A 175 -2.98 30.33 50.00
CA ILE A 175 -1.67 30.47 50.66
C ILE A 175 -1.60 29.54 51.88
N PRO A 176 -0.60 28.62 51.96
CA PRO A 176 -0.40 27.74 53.11
C PRO A 176 -0.31 28.50 54.42
N ALA A 177 -0.90 27.96 55.49
CA ALA A 177 -0.98 28.64 56.79
C ALA A 177 0.38 29.05 57.36
N ALA A 178 1.45 28.28 57.06
CA ALA A 178 2.82 28.58 57.46
C ALA A 178 3.40 29.86 56.85
N LEU A 179 2.78 30.39 55.78
CA LEU A 179 3.20 31.60 55.08
C LEU A 179 2.27 32.80 55.36
N ARG A 180 1.29 32.68 56.27
CA ARG A 180 0.36 33.76 56.63
C ARG A 180 0.96 34.58 57.78
N GLY A 181 1.17 35.88 57.54
CA GLY A 181 1.65 36.81 58.57
C GLY A 181 0.59 37.18 59.61
N PRO A 182 0.98 37.86 60.71
CA PRO A 182 0.11 38.15 61.86
C PRO A 182 -1.12 39.04 61.57
N HIS A 183 -1.25 39.59 60.35
CA HIS A 183 -2.37 40.42 59.93
C HIS A 183 -3.11 39.88 58.69
N TRP A 184 -3.03 38.57 58.44
CA TRP A 184 -3.74 37.93 57.32
C TRP A 184 -5.27 38.08 57.44
N LYS A 185 -5.93 38.54 56.37
CA LYS A 185 -7.39 38.58 56.25
C LYS A 185 -7.83 37.73 55.04
N PRO A 186 -8.92 36.95 55.16
CA PRO A 186 -9.46 36.14 54.07
C PRO A 186 -9.93 36.99 52.91
#